data_AF-A0A8B6HDF5-F1
#
_entry.id   AF-A0A8B6HDF5-F1
#
_cell.length_a   1.000
_cell.length_b   1.000
_cell.length_c   1.000
_cell.angle_alpha   90.00
_cell.angle_beta   90.00
_cell.angle_gamma   90.00
#
_symmetry.space_group_name_H-M   'P 1'
#
loop_
_entity.id
_entity.type
_entity.pdbx_description
1 polymer ?
#
loop_
_entity_poly.entity_id
_entity_poly.type
_entity_poly.pdbx_seq_one_letter_code
_entity_poly.pdbx_strand_id
1 'polypeptide(L)'
;MGANMSIANQCGELPRDIARRFGQLACVKILGGEPEEESSTVAGEGSEDEDGNTDSKGVNLTEKQRKQQKVRAKEKLEELDRLLEIAKKNYTQLGGRLSEDRKRLQEIRDKDKTISELEAQLDYERLRREKLEAQLDQYRREIADLKYEVQARTYGSDQDYQSSDEDDYVQKTRRVKKVVKAKKTNDDGGMFIKRNMTVPRKGSGRKQRIV
;
A
#
# COMPACT_ATOMS: atom_id res chain seq x y z
N MET A 1 -28.21 38.57 45.29
CA MET A 1 -27.23 37.47 45.37
C MET A 1 -26.37 37.53 44.12
N GLY A 2 -25.05 37.73 44.25
CA GLY A 2 -24.13 37.78 43.11
C GLY A 2 -23.19 36.58 43.13
N ALA A 3 -22.68 36.18 41.97
CA ALA A 3 -21.60 35.20 41.86
C ALA A 3 -20.29 35.81 42.38
N ASN A 4 -19.53 35.05 43.17
CA ASN A 4 -18.26 35.52 43.69
C ASN A 4 -17.19 35.49 42.58
N MET A 5 -16.75 36.67 42.13
CA MET A 5 -15.78 36.81 41.04
C MET A 5 -14.33 36.48 41.46
N SER A 6 -14.06 36.35 42.76
CA SER A 6 -12.75 35.97 43.30
C SER A 6 -12.63 34.47 43.61
N ILE A 7 -13.65 33.67 43.30
CA ILE A 7 -13.55 32.22 43.49
C ILE A 7 -12.46 31.65 42.59
N ALA A 8 -11.55 30.86 43.14
CA ALA A 8 -10.50 30.23 42.36
C ALA A 8 -10.78 28.72 42.21
N ASN A 9 -10.47 28.16 41.05
CA ASN A 9 -10.52 26.71 40.87
C ASN A 9 -9.37 26.02 41.64
N GLN A 10 -9.31 24.68 41.60
CA GLN A 10 -8.23 23.89 42.23
C GLN A 10 -6.82 24.24 41.71
N CYS A 11 -6.73 25.02 40.63
CA CYS A 11 -5.50 25.50 40.01
C CYS A 11 -5.19 26.97 40.34
N GLY A 12 -5.98 27.63 41.19
CA GLY A 12 -5.83 29.05 41.52
C GLY A 12 -6.31 30.00 40.42
N GLU A 13 -6.95 29.49 39.35
CA GLU A 13 -7.45 30.32 38.24
C GLU A 13 -8.79 30.97 38.62
N LEU A 14 -8.91 32.27 38.36
CA LEU A 14 -10.16 33.01 38.51
C LEU A 14 -11.09 32.77 37.29
N PRO A 15 -12.40 33.03 37.41
CA PRO A 15 -13.35 32.94 36.30
C PRO A 15 -12.89 33.70 35.06
N ARG A 16 -12.21 34.84 35.25
CA ARG A 16 -11.64 35.66 34.17
C ARG A 16 -10.51 34.93 33.42
N ASP A 17 -9.63 34.25 34.16
CA ASP A 17 -8.49 33.53 33.58
C ASP A 17 -8.98 32.34 32.75
N ILE A 18 -10.00 31.65 33.25
CA ILE A 18 -10.66 30.55 32.55
C ILE A 18 -11.33 31.09 31.27
N ALA A 19 -12.09 32.18 31.36
CA ALA A 19 -12.73 32.80 30.20
C ALA A 19 -11.70 33.22 29.13
N ARG A 20 -10.54 33.75 29.54
CA ARG A 20 -9.45 34.10 28.62
C ARG A 20 -8.84 32.86 27.95
N ARG A 21 -8.54 31.80 28.71
CA ARG A 21 -7.93 30.56 28.18
C ARG A 21 -8.82 29.88 27.14
N PHE A 22 -10.14 29.97 27.30
CA PHE A 22 -11.11 29.38 26.38
C PHE A 22 -11.61 30.37 25.32
N GLY A 23 -10.99 31.55 25.18
CA GLY A 23 -11.35 32.54 24.14
C GLY A 23 -12.74 33.17 24.32
N GLN A 24 -13.33 33.09 25.51
CA GLN A 24 -14.67 33.61 25.82
C GLN A 24 -14.61 35.12 26.12
N LEU A 25 -14.32 35.92 25.11
CA LEU A 25 -14.11 37.37 25.25
C LEU A 25 -15.31 38.12 25.84
N ALA A 26 -16.54 37.70 25.49
CA ALA A 26 -17.77 38.26 26.08
C ALA A 26 -17.82 38.06 27.61
N CYS A 27 -17.41 36.88 28.08
CA CYS A 27 -17.33 36.58 29.52
C CYS A 27 -16.21 37.38 30.19
N VAL A 28 -15.07 37.58 29.52
CA VAL A 28 -13.96 38.41 30.06
C VAL A 28 -14.42 39.85 30.30
N LYS A 29 -15.21 40.44 29.39
CA LYS A 29 -15.77 41.80 29.53
C LYS A 29 -16.71 41.91 30.73
N ILE A 30 -17.61 40.95 30.91
CA ILE A 30 -18.55 40.91 32.06
C ILE A 30 -17.78 40.72 33.38
N LEU A 31 -16.67 39.97 33.34
CA LEU A 31 -15.84 39.68 34.52
C LEU A 31 -14.84 40.80 34.86
N GLY A 32 -15.02 42.01 34.33
CA GLY A 32 -14.19 43.18 34.64
C GLY A 32 -12.80 43.15 34.02
N GLY A 33 -12.60 42.37 32.95
CA GLY A 33 -11.43 42.49 32.10
C GLY A 33 -11.70 43.45 30.96
N GLU A 34 -11.02 44.60 30.92
CA GLU A 34 -10.95 45.37 29.68
C GLU A 34 -10.38 44.47 28.58
N PRO A 35 -11.02 44.42 27.39
CA PRO A 35 -10.29 44.03 26.21
C PRO A 35 -9.22 45.11 26.02
N GLU A 36 -7.94 44.75 25.97
CA GLU A 36 -6.98 45.73 25.48
C GLU A 36 -7.38 46.01 24.03
N GLU A 37 -7.88 47.22 23.78
CA GLU A 37 -8.19 47.70 22.45
C GLU A 37 -6.88 47.93 21.71
N GLU A 38 -6.43 46.91 20.99
CA GLU A 38 -5.63 47.14 19.80
C GLU A 38 -6.52 46.91 18.57
N SER A 39 -6.51 47.91 17.69
CA SER A 39 -7.11 47.92 16.35
C SER A 39 -8.58 48.34 16.23
N SER A 40 -8.79 49.66 16.36
CA SER A 40 -9.74 50.37 15.52
C SER A 40 -9.33 50.23 14.04
N THR A 41 -9.88 49.24 13.34
CA THR A 41 -10.00 49.26 11.87
C THR A 41 -11.30 48.63 11.43
N VAL A 42 -12.23 49.52 11.05
CA VAL A 42 -13.13 49.49 9.89
C VAL A 42 -13.72 48.13 9.46
N ALA A 43 -15.06 48.12 9.41
CA ALA A 43 -15.92 47.11 8.82
C ALA A 43 -15.40 46.51 7.49
N GLY A 44 -15.40 45.18 7.41
CA GLY A 44 -15.25 44.42 6.17
C GLY A 44 -15.47 42.93 6.43
N GLU A 45 -16.49 42.35 5.81
CA GLU A 45 -16.74 40.92 5.77
C GLU A 45 -15.58 40.18 5.07
N GLY A 46 -15.17 39.02 5.60
CA GLY A 46 -14.50 37.95 4.84
C GLY A 46 -13.04 37.64 5.22
N SER A 47 -12.69 36.36 5.05
CA SER A 47 -11.37 35.68 5.18
C SER A 47 -10.83 35.53 6.61
N GLU A 48 -10.86 34.33 7.18
CA GLU A 48 -9.92 33.19 7.01
C GLU A 48 -8.69 33.31 7.92
N ASP A 49 -8.57 32.32 8.81
CA ASP A 49 -7.34 31.82 9.43
C ASP A 49 -6.43 32.85 10.12
N GLU A 50 -6.87 33.36 11.28
CA GLU A 50 -5.97 34.09 12.17
C GLU A 50 -5.30 33.13 13.16
N ASP A 51 -4.01 32.93 12.92
CA ASP A 51 -3.06 32.08 13.62
C ASP A 51 -3.23 32.10 15.15
N GLY A 52 -3.46 30.91 15.71
CA GLY A 52 -3.61 30.64 17.13
C GLY A 52 -2.30 30.75 17.92
N ASN A 53 -1.59 31.86 17.83
CA ASN A 53 -0.51 32.17 18.75
C ASN A 53 -1.03 33.00 19.93
N THR A 54 -1.85 32.39 20.79
CA THR A 54 -2.08 32.94 22.12
C THR A 54 -0.86 32.66 22.97
N ASP A 55 0.15 33.53 22.87
CA ASP A 55 1.27 33.62 23.80
C ASP A 55 0.72 34.04 25.17
N SER A 56 0.09 33.07 25.83
CA SER A 56 -0.53 33.23 27.14
C SER A 56 0.58 33.50 28.13
N LYS A 57 0.58 34.70 28.74
CA LYS A 57 1.23 34.94 30.02
C LYS A 57 0.67 33.90 31.01
N GLY A 58 1.38 32.78 31.13
CA GLY A 58 0.90 31.61 31.82
C GLY A 58 0.68 31.92 33.29
N VAL A 59 -0.36 31.32 33.87
CA VAL A 59 -0.64 31.34 35.31
C VAL A 59 0.68 31.14 36.07
N ASN A 60 0.99 32.04 37.02
CA ASN A 60 2.22 32.02 37.83
C ASN A 60 2.16 30.85 38.82
N LEU A 61 2.24 29.63 38.30
CA LEU A 61 2.25 28.37 39.01
C LEU A 61 3.68 28.00 39.36
N THR A 62 3.89 27.52 40.59
CA THR A 62 5.17 26.94 40.99
C THR A 62 5.50 25.73 40.12
N GLU A 63 6.78 25.43 39.89
CA GLU A 63 7.20 24.28 39.04
C GLU A 63 6.55 22.96 39.47
N LYS A 64 6.41 22.74 40.78
CA LYS A 64 5.73 21.56 41.34
C LYS A 64 4.25 21.49 40.95
N GLN A 65 3.55 22.61 40.97
CA GLN A 65 2.14 22.69 40.58
C GLN A 65 1.97 22.49 39.07
N ARG A 66 2.85 23.08 38.25
CA ARG A 66 2.87 22.85 36.79
C ARG A 66 3.07 21.38 36.45
N LYS A 67 3.99 20.70 37.13
CA LYS A 67 4.23 19.27 36.92
C LYS A 67 3.02 18.42 37.28
N GLN A 68 2.39 18.69 38.43
CA GLN A 68 1.18 17.96 38.86
C GLN A 68 0.00 18.20 37.93
N GLN A 69 -0.20 19.44 37.46
CA GLN A 69 -1.25 19.74 36.49
C GLN A 69 -0.99 19.07 35.14
N LYS A 70 0.26 19.03 34.66
CA LYS A 70 0.63 18.28 33.44
C LYS A 70 0.32 16.80 33.56
N VAL A 71 0.62 16.18 34.71
CA VAL A 71 0.30 14.76 34.95
C VAL A 71 -1.20 14.53 34.92
N ARG A 72 -1.99 15.32 35.66
CA ARG A 72 -3.45 15.21 35.68
C ARG A 72 -4.08 15.47 34.30
N ALA A 73 -3.54 16.42 33.55
CA ALA A 73 -4.00 16.71 32.20
C ALA A 73 -3.72 15.53 31.25
N LYS A 74 -2.55 14.89 31.39
CA LYS A 74 -2.20 13.70 30.61
C LYS A 74 -3.11 12.52 30.95
N GLU A 75 -3.35 12.26 32.23
CA GLU A 75 -4.26 11.21 32.69
C GLU A 75 -5.68 11.40 32.13
N LYS A 76 -6.19 12.64 32.15
CA LYS A 76 -7.49 12.97 31.53
C LYS A 76 -7.50 12.75 30.02
N LEU A 77 -6.41 13.08 29.34
CA LEU A 77 -6.29 12.86 27.90
C LEU A 77 -6.33 11.36 27.58
N GLU A 78 -5.56 10.56 28.32
CA GLU A 78 -5.56 9.08 28.18
C GLU A 78 -6.94 8.47 28.49
N GLU A 79 -7.67 9.01 29.47
CA GLU A 79 -9.04 8.57 29.78
C GLU A 79 -10.01 8.91 28.64
N LEU A 80 -9.94 10.13 28.10
CA LEU A 80 -10.77 10.55 26.98
C LEU A 80 -10.49 9.73 25.72
N ASP A 81 -9.22 9.40 25.43
CA ASP A 81 -8.85 8.53 24.32
C ASP A 81 -9.47 7.14 24.45
N ARG A 82 -9.44 6.55 25.65
CA ARG A 82 -10.10 5.25 25.92
C ARG A 82 -11.61 5.33 25.70
N LEU A 83 -12.27 6.38 26.19
CA LEU A 83 -13.70 6.58 25.99
C LEU A 83 -14.04 6.75 24.51
N LEU A 84 -13.22 7.49 23.77
CA LEU A 84 -13.37 7.68 22.33
C LEU A 84 -13.22 6.35 21.58
N GLU A 85 -12.27 5.51 21.97
CA GLU A 85 -12.09 4.18 21.38
C GLU A 85 -13.32 3.29 21.62
N ILE A 86 -13.87 3.29 22.84
CA ILE A 86 -15.10 2.56 23.18
C ILE A 86 -16.27 3.10 22.36
N ALA A 87 -16.42 4.43 22.27
CA ALA A 87 -17.48 5.05 21.49
C ALA A 87 -17.39 4.69 20.01
N LYS A 88 -16.19 4.69 19.42
CA LYS A 88 -15.95 4.24 18.04
C LYS A 88 -16.38 2.78 17.84
N LYS A 89 -15.99 1.88 18.75
CA LYS A 89 -16.38 0.45 18.69
C LYS A 89 -17.88 0.25 18.85
N ASN A 90 -18.53 0.98 19.75
CA ASN A 90 -19.98 0.92 19.93
C ASN A 90 -20.71 1.46 18.69
N TYR A 91 -20.24 2.58 18.13
CA TYR A 91 -20.79 3.13 16.90
C TYR A 91 -20.72 2.13 15.75
N THR A 92 -19.60 1.43 15.59
CA THR A 92 -19.47 0.39 14.54
C THR A 92 -20.33 -0.84 14.82
N GLN A 93 -20.45 -1.29 16.08
CA GLN A 93 -21.33 -2.39 16.47
C GLN A 93 -22.82 -2.07 16.23
N LEU A 94 -23.23 -0.81 16.39
CA LEU A 94 -24.58 -0.33 16.10
C LEU A 94 -24.83 -0.07 14.60
N GLY A 95 -23.89 -0.45 13.73
CA GLY A 95 -24.01 -0.31 12.27
C GLY A 95 -23.57 1.06 11.72
N GLY A 96 -23.01 1.92 12.57
CA GLY A 96 -22.32 3.14 12.15
C GLY A 96 -21.07 2.80 11.34
N ARG A 97 -20.72 3.64 10.36
CA ARG A 97 -19.49 3.48 9.57
C ARG A 97 -18.56 4.65 9.83
N LEU A 98 -17.36 4.36 10.33
CA LEU A 98 -16.32 5.37 10.48
C LEU A 98 -15.86 5.87 9.11
N SER A 99 -15.36 7.10 9.07
CA SER A 99 -14.74 7.66 7.87
C SER A 99 -13.53 6.83 7.40
N GLU A 100 -12.79 6.24 8.35
CA GLU A 100 -11.69 5.31 8.11
C GLU A 100 -12.15 4.05 7.38
N ASP A 101 -13.30 3.48 7.76
CA ASP A 101 -13.83 2.27 7.10
C ASP A 101 -14.29 2.54 5.67
N ARG A 102 -14.83 3.74 5.41
CA ARG A 102 -15.19 4.16 4.05
C ARG A 102 -13.96 4.24 3.13
N LYS A 103 -12.86 4.81 3.63
CA LYS A 103 -11.60 4.88 2.89
C LYS A 103 -11.03 3.49 2.63
N ARG A 104 -10.98 2.63 3.65
CA ARG A 104 -10.53 1.23 3.49
C ARG A 104 -11.36 0.47 2.46
N LEU A 105 -12.69 0.62 2.50
CA LEU A 105 -13.57 -0.05 1.54
C LEU A 105 -13.33 0.44 0.10
N GLN A 106 -13.04 1.73 -0.07
CA GLN A 106 -12.68 2.27 -1.38
C GLN A 106 -11.34 1.70 -1.88
N GLU A 107 -10.33 1.66 -1.03
CA GLU A 107 -9.03 1.07 -1.37
C GLU A 107 -9.15 -0.43 -1.72
N ILE A 108 -9.99 -1.18 -1.01
CA ILE A 108 -10.26 -2.59 -1.33
C ILE A 108 -10.88 -2.69 -2.73
N ARG A 109 -11.92 -1.90 -3.01
CA ARG A 109 -12.57 -1.89 -4.34
C ARG A 109 -11.60 -1.55 -5.46
N ASP A 110 -10.72 -0.58 -5.25
CA ASP A 110 -9.76 -0.18 -6.27
C ASP A 110 -8.69 -1.26 -6.47
N LYS A 111 -8.27 -1.95 -5.41
CA LYS A 111 -7.41 -3.15 -5.51
C LYS A 111 -8.12 -4.29 -6.26
N ASP A 112 -9.37 -4.56 -5.96
CA ASP A 112 -10.13 -5.64 -6.61
C ASP A 112 -10.25 -5.40 -8.12
N LYS A 113 -10.48 -4.14 -8.55
CA LYS A 113 -10.44 -3.77 -9.97
C LYS A 113 -9.09 -4.07 -10.60
N THR A 114 -7.99 -3.63 -9.96
CA THR A 114 -6.65 -3.88 -10.49
C THR A 114 -6.32 -5.38 -10.56
N ILE A 115 -6.78 -6.18 -9.60
CA ILE A 115 -6.62 -7.64 -9.64
C ILE A 115 -7.35 -8.21 -10.85
N SER A 116 -8.62 -7.83 -11.05
CA SER A 116 -9.42 -8.32 -12.18
C SER A 116 -8.81 -7.94 -13.53
N GLU A 117 -8.27 -6.72 -13.67
CA GLU A 117 -7.56 -6.29 -14.89
C GLU A 117 -6.31 -7.11 -15.15
N LEU A 118 -5.52 -7.38 -14.10
CA LEU A 118 -4.30 -8.20 -14.21
C LEU A 118 -4.61 -9.66 -14.53
N GLU A 119 -5.68 -10.22 -13.96
CA GLU A 119 -6.17 -11.56 -14.28
C GLU A 119 -6.57 -11.66 -15.75
N ALA A 120 -7.32 -10.67 -16.27
CA ALA A 120 -7.70 -10.63 -17.68
C ALA A 120 -6.49 -10.55 -18.62
N GLN A 121 -5.46 -9.76 -18.26
CA GLN A 121 -4.21 -9.71 -19.01
C GLN A 121 -3.46 -11.05 -18.99
N LEU A 122 -3.42 -11.71 -17.85
CA LEU A 122 -2.77 -12.99 -17.69
C LEU A 122 -3.46 -14.09 -18.51
N ASP A 123 -4.80 -14.10 -18.55
CA ASP A 123 -5.56 -15.03 -19.38
C ASP A 123 -5.40 -14.73 -20.88
N TYR A 124 -5.32 -13.45 -21.26
CA TYR A 124 -4.99 -13.08 -22.63
C TYR A 124 -3.61 -13.61 -23.06
N GLU A 125 -2.58 -13.44 -22.24
CA GLU A 125 -1.24 -13.95 -22.56
C GLU A 125 -1.17 -15.49 -22.54
N ARG A 126 -1.94 -16.17 -21.66
CA ARG A 126 -2.08 -17.63 -21.69
C ARG A 126 -2.67 -18.10 -23.02
N LEU A 127 -3.79 -17.51 -23.46
CA LEU A 127 -4.42 -17.85 -24.72
C LEU A 127 -3.51 -17.55 -25.92
N ARG A 128 -2.79 -16.43 -25.87
CA ARG A 128 -1.81 -16.06 -26.89
C ARG A 128 -0.67 -17.06 -26.98
N ARG A 129 -0.17 -17.54 -25.83
CA ARG A 129 0.85 -18.57 -25.76
C ARG A 129 0.37 -19.90 -26.32
N GLU A 130 -0.84 -20.34 -25.95
CA GLU A 130 -1.45 -21.57 -26.46
C GLU A 130 -1.56 -21.56 -27.99
N LYS A 131 -1.99 -20.42 -28.58
CA LYS A 131 -2.03 -20.26 -30.04
C LYS A 131 -0.66 -20.40 -30.70
N LEU A 132 0.38 -19.82 -30.10
CA LEU A 132 1.75 -19.92 -30.62
C LEU A 132 2.31 -21.33 -30.47
N GLU A 133 2.03 -22.02 -29.36
CA GLU A 133 2.44 -23.40 -29.15
C GLU A 133 1.78 -24.34 -30.18
N ALA A 134 0.50 -24.15 -30.47
CA ALA A 134 -0.20 -24.88 -31.53
C ALA A 134 0.43 -24.67 -32.92
N GLN A 135 0.82 -23.43 -33.25
CA GLN A 135 1.53 -23.13 -34.50
C GLN A 135 2.92 -23.79 -34.55
N LEU A 136 3.68 -23.76 -33.45
CA LEU A 136 4.97 -24.45 -33.38
C LEU A 136 4.83 -25.96 -33.58
N ASP A 137 3.80 -26.57 -33.01
CA ASP A 137 3.54 -28.00 -33.19
C ASP A 137 3.05 -28.35 -34.61
N GLN A 138 2.39 -27.41 -35.30
CA GLN A 138 2.09 -27.56 -36.73
C GLN A 138 3.37 -27.53 -37.57
N TYR A 139 4.23 -26.53 -37.39
CA TYR A 139 5.51 -26.45 -38.12
C TYR A 139 6.45 -27.62 -37.80
N ARG A 140 6.47 -28.12 -36.56
CA ARG A 140 7.24 -29.31 -36.19
C ARG A 140 6.77 -30.56 -36.95
N ARG A 141 5.46 -30.73 -37.13
CA ARG A 141 4.89 -31.83 -37.92
C ARG A 141 5.24 -31.67 -39.40
N GLU A 142 5.04 -30.49 -39.97
CA GLU A 142 5.39 -30.21 -41.36
C GLU A 142 6.88 -30.44 -41.65
N ILE A 143 7.78 -30.01 -40.76
CA ILE A 143 9.20 -30.30 -40.87
C ILE A 143 9.48 -31.80 -40.81
N ALA A 144 8.77 -32.55 -39.97
CA ALA A 144 8.93 -34.01 -39.88
C ALA A 144 8.45 -34.71 -41.17
N ASP A 145 7.30 -34.29 -41.71
CA ASP A 145 6.73 -34.83 -42.95
C ASP A 145 7.65 -34.53 -44.14
N LEU A 146 8.11 -33.29 -44.29
CA LEU A 146 9.06 -32.91 -45.35
C LEU A 146 10.40 -33.65 -45.22
N LYS A 147 10.90 -33.84 -44.00
CA LYS A 147 12.10 -34.67 -43.77
C LYS A 147 11.86 -36.11 -44.19
N TYR A 148 10.71 -36.67 -43.89
CA TYR A 148 10.34 -38.02 -44.30
C TYR A 148 10.23 -38.14 -45.83
N GLU A 149 9.62 -37.17 -46.51
CA GLU A 149 9.52 -37.15 -47.97
C GLU A 149 10.89 -37.03 -48.65
N VAL A 150 11.76 -36.14 -48.17
CA VAL A 150 13.13 -36.01 -48.66
C VAL A 150 13.88 -37.33 -48.46
N GLN A 151 13.74 -37.93 -47.27
CA GLN A 151 14.34 -39.21 -46.95
C GLN A 151 13.82 -40.32 -47.90
N ALA A 152 12.51 -40.43 -48.08
CA ALA A 152 11.88 -41.40 -48.97
C ALA A 152 12.33 -41.23 -50.43
N ARG A 153 12.50 -40.00 -50.92
CA ARG A 153 13.08 -39.76 -52.26
C ARG A 153 14.54 -40.18 -52.36
N THR A 154 15.35 -39.90 -51.32
CA THR A 154 16.75 -40.31 -51.31
C THR A 154 16.92 -41.83 -51.27
N TYR A 155 16.12 -42.55 -50.47
CA TYR A 155 16.20 -44.02 -50.37
C TYR A 155 15.40 -44.75 -51.47
N GLY A 156 14.37 -44.14 -52.03
CA GLY A 156 13.62 -44.67 -53.17
C GLY A 156 14.36 -44.54 -54.51
N SER A 157 15.33 -43.62 -54.61
CA SER A 157 16.21 -43.49 -55.77
C SER A 157 17.26 -44.61 -55.86
N ASP A 158 17.54 -45.33 -54.78
CA ASP A 158 18.57 -46.39 -54.72
C ASP A 158 17.99 -47.82 -54.85
N GLN A 159 16.66 -47.98 -54.89
CA GLN A 159 16.01 -49.31 -54.93
C GLN A 159 15.64 -49.84 -56.33
N ASP A 160 15.87 -49.09 -57.42
CA ASP A 160 15.58 -49.57 -58.78
C ASP A 160 16.75 -50.36 -59.43
N TYR A 161 17.76 -50.72 -58.64
CA TYR A 161 18.94 -51.48 -59.09
C TYR A 161 19.30 -52.60 -58.10
N GLN A 162 18.38 -53.52 -57.81
CA GLN A 162 18.71 -54.91 -57.43
C GLN A 162 17.42 -55.73 -57.21
N SER A 163 16.86 -56.22 -58.31
CA SER A 163 16.02 -57.42 -58.30
C SER A 163 16.68 -58.46 -59.18
N SER A 164 17.65 -59.19 -58.62
CA SER A 164 18.05 -60.50 -59.12
C SER A 164 18.47 -61.34 -57.92
N ASP A 165 17.74 -62.45 -57.78
CA ASP A 165 18.22 -63.75 -57.30
C ASP A 165 18.26 -64.05 -55.78
N GLU A 166 17.38 -65.02 -55.46
CA GLU A 166 17.61 -66.21 -54.62
C GLU A 166 17.31 -66.14 -53.10
N ASP A 167 16.18 -66.78 -52.78
CA ASP A 167 15.90 -67.78 -51.75
C ASP A 167 16.78 -67.92 -50.48
N ASP A 168 16.04 -68.06 -49.37
CA ASP A 168 16.17 -69.11 -48.34
C ASP A 168 16.55 -68.73 -46.88
N TYR A 169 15.89 -69.47 -45.99
CA TYR A 169 16.09 -69.69 -44.55
C TYR A 169 15.82 -68.60 -43.49
N VAL A 170 14.64 -68.77 -42.91
CA VAL A 170 14.28 -68.64 -41.49
C VAL A 170 15.45 -68.88 -40.52
N GLN A 171 15.74 -67.93 -39.61
CA GLN A 171 16.10 -68.27 -38.24
C GLN A 171 15.84 -67.17 -37.21
N LYS A 172 15.63 -67.64 -35.99
CA LYS A 172 14.84 -67.09 -34.90
C LYS A 172 15.78 -66.52 -33.83
N THR A 173 15.21 -65.66 -32.97
CA THR A 173 15.67 -65.29 -31.60
C THR A 173 16.63 -64.09 -31.46
N ARG A 174 16.16 -63.02 -30.79
CA ARG A 174 16.36 -62.75 -29.35
C ARG A 174 15.85 -61.34 -29.01
N ARG A 175 14.78 -61.26 -28.21
CA ARG A 175 14.38 -60.02 -27.52
C ARG A 175 15.29 -59.85 -26.30
N VAL A 176 16.10 -58.79 -26.27
CA VAL A 176 16.75 -58.32 -25.03
C VAL A 176 16.17 -56.94 -24.72
N LYS A 177 15.35 -56.87 -23.67
CA LYS A 177 14.89 -55.60 -23.09
C LYS A 177 16.09 -54.95 -22.41
N LYS A 178 16.56 -53.82 -22.93
CA LYS A 178 17.51 -52.95 -22.23
C LYS A 178 16.72 -51.84 -21.53
N VAL A 179 16.68 -51.90 -20.19
CA VAL A 179 16.10 -50.87 -19.33
C VAL A 179 16.99 -49.62 -19.42
N VAL A 180 16.45 -48.52 -19.94
CA VAL A 180 17.12 -47.22 -19.94
C VAL A 180 16.77 -46.52 -18.62
N LYS A 181 17.78 -46.28 -17.77
CA LYS A 181 17.65 -45.42 -16.59
C LYS A 181 17.42 -43.98 -17.08
N ALA A 182 16.31 -43.37 -16.64
CA ALA A 182 16.01 -41.96 -16.88
C ALA A 182 17.08 -41.07 -16.23
N LYS A 183 17.79 -40.29 -17.03
CA LYS A 183 18.52 -39.12 -16.55
C LYS A 183 17.52 -37.96 -16.50
N LYS A 184 17.20 -37.48 -15.29
CA LYS A 184 16.62 -36.14 -15.10
C LYS A 184 17.66 -35.11 -15.50
N THR A 185 17.43 -34.40 -16.59
CA THR A 185 18.05 -33.09 -16.80
C THR A 185 17.10 -32.06 -16.19
N ASN A 186 17.40 -31.63 -14.97
CA ASN A 186 17.00 -30.30 -14.52
C ASN A 186 17.90 -29.36 -15.31
N ASP A 187 17.42 -28.85 -16.44
CA ASP A 187 18.06 -27.72 -17.09
C ASP A 187 17.25 -26.47 -16.79
N ASP A 188 17.90 -25.65 -15.98
CA ASP A 188 17.43 -24.47 -15.28
C ASP A 188 17.46 -23.29 -16.28
N GLY A 189 16.51 -23.30 -17.21
CA GLY A 189 16.40 -22.32 -18.28
C GLY A 189 15.72 -21.01 -17.86
N GLY A 190 16.14 -20.41 -16.75
CA GLY A 190 15.66 -19.11 -16.30
C GLY A 190 16.38 -17.96 -17.01
N MET A 191 15.72 -17.29 -17.95
CA MET A 191 16.26 -16.09 -18.61
C MET A 191 16.11 -14.88 -17.67
N PHE A 192 17.20 -14.48 -17.01
CA PHE A 192 17.19 -13.32 -16.10
C PHE A 192 17.07 -12.00 -16.87
N ILE A 193 15.89 -11.42 -16.85
CA ILE A 193 15.66 -10.04 -17.31
C ILE A 193 16.24 -9.09 -16.26
N LYS A 194 17.41 -8.51 -16.53
CA LYS A 194 17.92 -7.35 -15.77
C LYS A 194 16.99 -6.17 -15.99
N ARG A 195 16.15 -5.87 -14.99
CA ARG A 195 15.39 -4.62 -14.94
C ARG A 195 16.35 -3.50 -14.57
N ASN A 196 16.46 -2.48 -15.42
CA ASN A 196 17.15 -1.24 -15.09
C ASN A 196 16.33 -0.47 -14.06
N MET A 197 16.44 -0.84 -12.79
CA MET A 197 15.91 -0.06 -11.67
C MET A 197 16.86 1.12 -11.42
N THR A 198 16.48 2.32 -11.88
CA THR A 198 17.05 3.56 -11.37
C THR A 198 16.62 3.73 -9.92
N VAL A 199 17.50 3.39 -8.99
CA VAL A 199 17.30 3.65 -7.57
C VAL A 199 17.41 5.18 -7.36
N PRO A 200 16.43 5.86 -6.74
CA PRO A 200 16.59 7.26 -6.40
C PRO A 200 17.69 7.40 -5.35
N ARG A 201 18.73 8.20 -5.65
CA ARG A 201 19.82 8.51 -4.72
C ARG A 201 19.21 9.17 -3.48
N LYS A 202 19.31 8.50 -2.32
CA LYS A 202 19.14 9.15 -1.01
C LYS A 202 20.12 10.31 -0.93
N GLY A 203 19.59 11.51 -0.74
CA GLY A 203 20.37 12.74 -0.63
C GLY A 203 21.39 12.65 0.50
N SER A 204 22.66 12.79 0.15
CA SER A 204 23.72 13.07 1.12
C SER A 204 23.49 14.47 1.67
N GLY A 205 23.15 14.56 2.96
CA GLY A 205 22.98 15.84 3.65
C GLY A 205 24.24 16.68 3.55
N ARG A 206 24.15 17.83 2.87
CA ARG A 206 25.13 18.92 3.00
C ARG A 206 25.07 19.44 4.43
N LYS A 207 26.12 19.19 5.22
CA LYS A 207 26.41 20.04 6.38
C LYS A 207 26.90 21.38 5.83
N GLN A 208 26.06 22.41 5.90
CA GLN A 208 26.54 23.77 5.81
C GLN A 208 27.34 24.04 7.09
N ARG A 209 28.64 24.29 6.94
CA ARG A 209 29.45 24.94 7.98
C ARG A 209 29.15 26.43 7.87
N ILE A 210 28.53 26.96 8.91
CA ILE A 210 28.40 28.39 9.15
C ILE A 210 29.81 28.92 9.47
N VAL A 211 30.23 29.94 8.74
CA VAL A 211 31.26 30.91 9.12
C VAL A 211 30.60 32.27 9.01
#